data_AF-R5ZVR6-F1
#
_entry.id   AF-R5ZVR6-F1
#
_cell.length_a   1.000
_cell.length_b   1.000
_cell.length_c   1.000
_cell.angle_alpha   90.00
_cell.angle_beta   90.00
_cell.angle_gamma   90.00
#
_symmetry.space_group_name_H-M   'P 1'
#
loop_
_entity.id
_entity.type
_entity.pdbx_description
1 polymer ?
#
loop_
_entity_poly.entity_id
_entity_poly.type
_entity_poly.pdbx_seq_one_letter_code
_entity_poly.pdbx_strand_id
1 'polypeptide(L)'
;MKLFRKLFAEKILRYYEGTEAGIKMIKSFPVIRKLVKDDAFGEKSKSRAIVGTMAQIFMLAWEFIRKFMYVILLIYVPYTILAYFFPLIRIHQDISIIYLFIMLSTICGSLANTTIFAMGDRDYLMIRVMLVSPYMNFLGKFIYKIVTEFVFYFIILIILGEPVFNALMLCIVTACARPVGEMMAIITFDHFRGVYENRSVLNGTIMAICVILAYGLPVLNGRIAASWIYAIHPFVVCVMFLVGAGAMYFLWWYKYYRVIIREAMHNKREF
;
A
#
# COMPACT_ATOMS: atom_id res chain seq x y z
N MET A 1 -10.74 14.26 -18.29
CA MET A 1 -10.55 15.01 -17.02
C MET A 1 -11.60 14.72 -15.93
N LYS A 2 -12.92 14.65 -16.22
CA LYS A 2 -13.95 14.40 -15.18
C LYS A 2 -13.77 13.06 -14.45
N LEU A 3 -13.37 12.00 -15.16
CA LEU A 3 -13.13 10.66 -14.59
C LEU A 3 -11.97 10.68 -13.58
N PHE A 4 -10.83 11.26 -13.96
CA PHE A 4 -9.64 11.37 -13.12
C PHE A 4 -9.90 12.17 -11.83
N ARG A 5 -10.61 13.30 -11.94
CA ARG A 5 -11.00 14.11 -10.76
C ARG A 5 -11.88 13.32 -9.78
N LYS A 6 -12.78 12.48 -10.28
CA LYS A 6 -13.64 11.63 -9.44
C LYS A 6 -12.86 10.48 -8.80
N LEU A 7 -11.91 9.91 -9.54
CA LEU A 7 -11.08 8.78 -9.10
C LEU A 7 -10.09 9.22 -8.00
N PHE A 8 -9.54 10.42 -8.10
CA PHE A 8 -8.61 10.98 -7.09
C PHE A 8 -9.27 12.00 -6.14
N ALA A 9 -10.60 11.99 -6.03
CA ALA A 9 -11.34 12.97 -5.22
C ALA A 9 -10.90 12.98 -3.74
N GLU A 10 -10.63 11.81 -3.15
CA GLU A 10 -10.09 11.71 -1.79
C GLU A 10 -8.71 12.39 -1.67
N LYS A 11 -7.85 12.27 -2.68
CA LYS A 11 -6.51 12.88 -2.64
C LYS A 11 -6.58 14.39 -2.82
N ILE A 12 -7.50 14.86 -3.66
CA ILE A 12 -7.80 16.28 -3.80
C ILE A 12 -8.29 16.83 -2.45
N LEU A 13 -9.19 16.12 -1.76
CA LEU A 13 -9.64 16.50 -0.43
C LEU A 13 -8.49 16.55 0.58
N ARG A 14 -7.64 15.52 0.60
CA ARG A 14 -6.48 15.47 1.50
C ARG A 14 -5.47 16.59 1.22
N TYR A 15 -5.33 17.00 -0.03
CA TYR A 15 -4.55 18.19 -0.41
C TYR A 15 -5.14 19.45 0.21
N TYR A 16 -6.47 19.67 0.09
CA TYR A 16 -7.12 20.83 0.70
C TYR A 16 -7.04 20.81 2.23
N GLU A 17 -7.31 19.67 2.88
CA GLU A 17 -7.17 19.52 4.34
C GLU A 17 -5.73 19.78 4.82
N GLY A 18 -4.74 19.21 4.11
CA GLY A 18 -3.33 19.44 4.40
C GLY A 18 -2.92 20.90 4.21
N THR A 19 -3.50 21.56 3.22
CA THR A 19 -3.29 22.99 2.97
C THR A 19 -3.88 23.83 4.10
N GLU A 20 -5.12 23.56 4.52
CA GLU A 20 -5.77 24.26 5.63
C GLU A 20 -5.06 24.03 6.97
N ALA A 21 -4.63 22.80 7.25
CA ALA A 21 -3.84 22.47 8.44
C ALA A 21 -2.48 23.20 8.42
N GLY A 22 -1.82 23.23 7.25
CA GLY A 22 -0.57 23.98 7.05
C GLY A 22 -0.76 25.49 7.25
N ILE A 23 -1.83 26.08 6.69
CA ILE A 23 -2.17 27.50 6.88
C ILE A 23 -2.46 27.78 8.35
N LYS A 24 -3.21 26.93 9.04
CA LYS A 24 -3.51 27.07 10.48
C LYS A 24 -2.22 27.01 11.31
N MET A 25 -1.30 26.10 10.98
CA MET A 25 0.00 25.99 11.65
C MET A 25 0.84 27.24 11.43
N ILE A 26 0.92 27.75 10.19
CA ILE A 26 1.62 29.00 9.85
C ILE A 26 1.01 30.20 10.60
N LYS A 27 -0.32 30.30 10.67
CA LYS A 27 -1.03 31.36 11.41
C LYS A 27 -0.88 31.24 12.93
N SER A 28 -0.61 30.04 13.46
CA SER A 28 -0.38 29.82 14.89
C SER A 28 1.01 30.26 15.37
N PHE A 29 1.98 30.43 14.46
CA PHE A 29 3.31 30.93 14.80
C PHE A 29 3.30 32.47 14.97
N PRO A 30 3.64 33.00 16.16
CA PRO A 30 3.47 34.42 16.49
C PRO A 30 4.36 35.38 15.66
N VAL A 31 5.51 34.90 15.17
CA VAL A 31 6.46 35.69 14.35
C VAL A 31 5.95 35.82 12.91
N ILE A 32 5.42 34.75 12.32
CA ILE A 32 4.94 34.73 10.93
C ILE A 32 3.56 35.39 10.82
N ARG A 33 2.73 35.25 11.87
CA ARG A 33 1.42 35.91 11.97
C ARG A 33 1.48 37.44 11.82
N LYS A 34 2.58 38.08 12.24
CA LYS A 34 2.78 39.53 12.08
C LYS A 34 3.19 39.96 10.66
N LEU A 35 3.73 39.04 9.86
CA LEU A 35 4.26 39.30 8.51
C LEU A 35 3.28 38.94 7.39
N VAL A 36 2.25 38.16 7.70
CA VAL A 36 1.28 37.67 6.72
C VAL A 36 0.00 38.52 6.79
N LYS A 37 -0.32 39.25 5.71
CA LYS A 37 -1.64 39.87 5.53
C LYS A 37 -2.70 38.76 5.41
N ASP A 38 -3.86 38.92 6.05
CA ASP A 38 -4.93 37.90 6.04
C ASP A 38 -5.43 37.53 4.63
N ASP A 39 -5.27 38.43 3.65
CA ASP A 39 -5.60 38.21 2.23
C ASP A 39 -4.55 37.41 1.45
N ALA A 40 -3.36 37.17 2.02
CA ALA A 40 -2.27 36.48 1.33
C ALA A 40 -2.59 35.01 1.02
N PHE A 41 -3.60 34.42 1.68
CA PHE A 41 -4.03 33.03 1.49
C PHE A 41 -5.40 32.88 0.80
N GLY A 42 -5.84 33.88 0.01
CA GLY A 42 -7.07 33.78 -0.78
C GLY A 42 -7.11 32.57 -1.75
N GLU A 43 -8.30 32.22 -2.24
CA GLU A 43 -8.56 31.02 -3.08
C GLU A 43 -7.67 30.85 -4.32
N LYS A 44 -7.05 31.93 -4.82
CA LYS A 44 -6.12 31.93 -5.98
C LYS A 44 -4.67 32.27 -5.63
N SER A 45 -4.30 32.33 -4.35
CA SER A 45 -2.96 32.77 -3.98
C SER A 45 -1.89 31.71 -4.27
N LYS A 46 -0.75 32.15 -4.82
CA LYS A 46 0.43 31.29 -5.04
C LYS A 46 0.93 30.67 -3.73
N SER A 47 0.76 31.36 -2.60
CA SER A 47 1.15 30.89 -1.27
C SER A 47 0.33 29.70 -0.78
N ARG A 48 -0.99 29.65 -1.05
CA ARG A 48 -1.83 28.49 -0.72
C ARG A 48 -1.42 27.26 -1.52
N ALA A 49 -1.10 27.44 -2.80
CA ALA A 49 -0.58 26.36 -3.64
C ALA A 49 0.78 25.84 -3.16
N ILE A 50 1.68 26.72 -2.70
CA ILE A 50 2.98 26.35 -2.14
C ILE A 50 2.80 25.55 -0.84
N VAL A 51 1.97 26.04 0.09
CA VAL A 51 1.70 25.34 1.36
C VAL A 51 1.05 23.97 1.11
N GLY A 52 0.09 23.89 0.18
CA GLY A 52 -0.51 22.62 -0.20
C GLY A 52 0.48 21.64 -0.82
N THR A 53 1.37 22.13 -1.70
CA THR A 53 2.42 21.29 -2.31
C THR A 53 3.39 20.77 -1.25
N MET A 54 3.80 21.62 -0.31
CA MET A 54 4.69 21.25 0.79
C MET A 54 4.04 20.26 1.75
N ALA A 55 2.76 20.44 2.09
CA ALA A 55 2.00 19.49 2.90
C ALA A 55 1.87 18.14 2.20
N GLN A 56 1.65 18.13 0.88
CA GLN A 56 1.57 16.89 0.10
C GLN A 56 2.92 16.15 0.05
N ILE A 57 4.02 16.87 -0.18
CA ILE A 57 5.37 16.30 -0.12
C ILE A 57 5.64 15.71 1.27
N PHE A 58 5.29 16.42 2.33
CA PHE A 58 5.47 15.93 3.70
C PHE A 58 4.66 14.66 3.98
N MET A 59 3.38 14.63 3.59
CA MET A 59 2.55 13.43 3.74
C MET A 59 3.10 12.23 2.97
N LEU A 60 3.59 12.47 1.75
CA LEU A 60 4.20 11.43 0.92
C LEU A 60 5.52 10.94 1.52
N ALA A 61 6.37 11.85 2.00
CA ALA A 61 7.61 11.52 2.70
C ALA A 61 7.34 10.70 3.96
N TRP A 62 6.30 11.04 4.72
CA TRP A 62 5.91 10.28 5.91
C TRP A 62 5.43 8.85 5.56
N GLU A 63 4.63 8.70 4.48
CA GLU A 63 4.22 7.39 3.96
C GLU A 63 5.45 6.58 3.52
N PHE A 64 6.43 7.21 2.87
CA PHE A 64 7.68 6.59 2.48
C PHE A 64 8.51 6.13 3.69
N ILE A 65 8.72 7.00 4.69
CA ILE A 65 9.49 6.66 5.90
C ILE A 65 8.88 5.44 6.61
N ARG A 66 7.55 5.39 6.73
CA ARG A 66 6.89 4.23 7.36
C ARG A 66 7.16 2.93 6.61
N LYS A 67 7.12 2.95 5.27
CA LYS A 67 7.42 1.79 4.43
C LYS A 67 8.90 1.42 4.48
N PHE A 68 9.78 2.41 4.49
CA PHE A 68 11.22 2.22 4.66
C PHE A 68 11.55 1.56 6.00
N MET A 69 10.99 2.06 7.11
CA MET A 69 11.15 1.43 8.42
C MET A 69 10.62 -0.01 8.44
N TYR A 70 9.47 -0.27 7.81
CA TYR A 70 8.93 -1.62 7.69
C TYR A 70 9.93 -2.57 7.01
N VAL A 71 10.50 -2.17 5.87
CA VAL A 71 11.44 -3.02 5.13
C VAL A 71 12.74 -3.21 5.91
N ILE A 72 13.27 -2.17 6.54
CA ILE A 72 14.49 -2.33 7.36
C ILE A 72 14.23 -3.28 8.53
N LEU A 73 13.16 -3.05 9.29
CA LEU A 73 12.90 -3.76 10.54
C LEU A 73 12.49 -5.22 10.29
N LEU A 74 11.71 -5.51 9.25
CA LEU A 74 11.18 -6.85 9.00
C LEU A 74 11.89 -7.61 7.88
N ILE A 75 12.66 -6.96 7.03
CA ILE A 75 13.41 -7.67 5.97
C ILE A 75 14.89 -7.63 6.28
N TYR A 76 15.48 -6.43 6.39
CA TYR A 76 16.93 -6.28 6.51
C TYR A 76 17.50 -6.75 7.86
N VAL A 77 16.86 -6.40 8.99
CA VAL A 77 17.31 -6.81 10.33
C VAL A 77 17.23 -8.34 10.49
N PRO A 78 16.11 -9.02 10.18
CA PRO A 78 16.04 -10.47 10.24
C PRO A 78 17.03 -11.15 9.29
N TYR A 79 17.24 -10.60 8.09
CA TYR A 79 18.29 -11.08 7.19
C TYR A 79 19.67 -11.02 7.86
N THR A 80 20.02 -9.91 8.50
CA THR A 80 21.32 -9.73 9.17
C THR A 80 21.51 -10.73 10.31
N ILE A 81 20.46 -10.95 11.12
CA ILE A 81 20.47 -11.93 12.21
C ILE A 81 20.65 -13.34 11.63
N LEU A 82 19.89 -13.72 10.60
CA LEU A 82 20.00 -15.02 9.95
C LEU A 82 21.38 -15.24 9.31
N ALA A 83 21.94 -14.20 8.68
CA ALA A 83 23.27 -14.24 8.07
C ALA A 83 24.40 -14.38 9.09
N TYR A 84 24.19 -13.93 10.34
CA TYR A 84 25.14 -14.15 11.44
C TYR A 84 25.19 -15.62 11.86
N PHE A 85 24.03 -16.29 11.95
CA PHE A 85 23.96 -17.70 12.35
C PHE A 85 24.27 -18.68 11.20
N PHE A 86 23.90 -18.34 9.96
CA PHE A 86 24.02 -19.22 8.81
C PHE A 86 24.84 -18.57 7.68
N PRO A 87 26.11 -18.96 7.49
CA PRO A 87 26.99 -18.30 6.52
C PRO A 87 26.55 -18.49 5.06
N LEU A 88 25.80 -19.55 4.74
CA LEU A 88 25.25 -19.77 3.40
C LEU A 88 24.23 -18.68 2.98
N ILE A 89 23.50 -18.12 3.94
CA ILE A 89 22.54 -17.03 3.69
C ILE A 89 23.28 -15.73 3.35
N ARG A 90 24.45 -15.50 3.97
CA ARG A 90 25.31 -14.34 3.72
C ARG A 90 25.91 -14.33 2.32
N ILE A 91 26.27 -15.50 1.79
CA ILE A 91 26.84 -15.63 0.42
C ILE A 91 25.79 -15.30 -0.64
N HIS A 92 24.51 -15.61 -0.38
CA HIS A 92 23.40 -15.34 -1.28
C HIS A 92 22.46 -14.26 -0.70
N GLN A 93 23.03 -13.09 -0.43
CA GLN A 93 22.30 -11.92 0.09
C GLN A 93 21.07 -11.61 -0.78
N ASP A 94 21.26 -11.52 -2.09
CA ASP A 94 20.22 -11.11 -3.04
C ASP A 94 18.99 -12.03 -2.96
N ILE A 95 19.23 -13.34 -3.07
CA ILE A 95 18.18 -14.37 -3.04
C ILE A 95 17.41 -14.34 -1.71
N SER A 96 18.11 -14.02 -0.62
CA SER A 96 17.54 -13.95 0.72
C SER A 96 16.60 -12.75 0.88
N ILE A 97 17.01 -11.58 0.41
CA ILE A 97 16.19 -10.36 0.43
C ILE A 97 14.99 -10.53 -0.50
N ILE A 98 15.20 -11.09 -1.70
CA ILE A 98 14.14 -11.45 -2.66
C ILE A 98 13.07 -12.33 -2.00
N TYR A 99 13.49 -13.42 -1.35
CA TYR A 99 12.60 -14.37 -0.71
C TYR A 99 11.77 -13.72 0.41
N LEU A 100 12.44 -13.00 1.32
CA LEU A 100 11.78 -12.32 2.45
C LEU A 100 10.80 -11.25 1.95
N PHE A 101 11.18 -10.51 0.90
CA PHE A 101 10.33 -9.51 0.29
C PHE A 101 9.09 -10.14 -0.37
N ILE A 102 9.23 -11.26 -1.08
CA ILE A 102 8.09 -11.97 -1.67
C ILE A 102 7.13 -12.45 -0.57
N MET A 103 7.63 -13.10 0.47
CA MET A 103 6.78 -13.64 1.54
C MET A 103 6.04 -12.54 2.31
N LEU A 104 6.75 -11.49 2.72
CA LEU A 104 6.22 -10.46 3.61
C LEU A 104 5.54 -9.30 2.87
N SER A 105 6.12 -8.84 1.76
CA SER A 105 5.59 -7.67 1.03
C SER A 105 4.63 -8.06 -0.10
N THR A 106 4.92 -9.15 -0.83
CA THR A 106 4.09 -9.59 -1.96
C THR A 106 2.90 -10.43 -1.48
N ILE A 107 3.13 -11.56 -0.82
CA ILE A 107 2.06 -12.51 -0.44
C ILE A 107 1.27 -11.95 0.74
N CYS A 108 1.93 -11.77 1.89
CA CYS A 108 1.29 -11.23 3.09
C CYS A 108 0.67 -9.85 2.85
N GLY A 109 1.43 -8.96 2.20
CA GLY A 109 0.93 -7.65 1.82
C GLY A 109 -0.33 -7.71 0.95
N SER A 110 -0.37 -8.55 -0.09
CA SER A 110 -1.52 -8.58 -1.00
C SER A 110 -2.76 -9.20 -0.35
N LEU A 111 -2.58 -10.19 0.53
CA LEU A 111 -3.70 -10.89 1.18
C LEU A 111 -4.23 -10.17 2.43
N ALA A 112 -3.35 -9.64 3.28
CA ALA A 112 -3.76 -9.05 4.56
C ALA A 112 -4.07 -7.55 4.47
N ASN A 113 -3.40 -6.82 3.57
CA ASN A 113 -3.61 -5.38 3.39
C ASN A 113 -4.53 -5.15 2.18
N THR A 114 -5.80 -5.50 2.29
CA THR A 114 -6.82 -5.27 1.25
C THR A 114 -7.51 -3.92 1.46
N THR A 115 -7.53 -3.08 0.43
CA THR A 115 -8.13 -1.75 0.42
C THR A 115 -9.65 -1.77 0.46
N ILE A 116 -10.30 -2.84 -0.03
CA ILE A 116 -11.78 -2.97 -0.03
C ILE A 116 -12.33 -2.95 1.38
N PHE A 117 -11.67 -3.67 2.29
CA PHE A 117 -12.13 -3.85 3.66
C PHE A 117 -11.53 -2.83 4.63
N ALA A 118 -10.52 -2.06 4.23
CA ALA A 118 -9.92 -1.00 5.04
C ALA A 118 -10.71 0.34 5.03
N MET A 119 -12.04 0.28 4.94
CA MET A 119 -12.88 1.49 4.88
C MET A 119 -12.84 2.30 6.18
N GLY A 120 -12.35 3.54 6.06
CA GLY A 120 -12.26 4.47 7.18
C GLY A 120 -13.42 5.47 7.21
N ASP A 121 -13.43 6.35 8.20
CA ASP A 121 -14.43 7.43 8.32
C ASP A 121 -14.37 8.42 7.13
N ARG A 122 -13.23 8.45 6.44
CA ARG A 122 -13.06 9.22 5.19
C ARG A 122 -13.77 8.60 4.00
N ASP A 123 -13.84 7.27 3.92
CA ASP A 123 -14.64 6.59 2.88
C ASP A 123 -16.11 6.92 3.05
N TYR A 124 -16.57 6.98 4.30
CA TYR A 124 -17.91 7.42 4.64
C TYR A 124 -18.18 8.86 4.18
N LEU A 125 -17.28 9.80 4.49
CA LEU A 125 -17.40 11.20 4.04
C LEU A 125 -17.46 11.30 2.50
N MET A 126 -16.56 10.60 1.81
CA MET A 126 -16.48 10.62 0.35
C MET A 126 -17.75 10.09 -0.33
N ILE A 127 -18.33 9.02 0.21
CA ILE A 127 -19.47 8.33 -0.41
C ILE A 127 -20.79 9.01 -0.04
N ARG A 128 -20.96 9.41 1.23
CA ARG A 128 -22.21 9.96 1.73
C ARG A 128 -22.33 11.47 1.52
N VAL A 129 -21.25 12.23 1.77
CA VAL A 129 -21.28 13.70 1.70
C VAL A 129 -20.87 14.20 0.33
N MET A 130 -19.79 13.65 -0.24
CA MET A 130 -19.31 14.09 -1.56
C MET A 130 -19.99 13.37 -2.73
N LEU A 131 -20.90 12.42 -2.45
CA LEU A 131 -21.66 11.64 -3.43
C LEU A 131 -20.78 10.99 -4.50
N VAL A 132 -19.53 10.64 -4.16
CA VAL A 132 -18.65 9.92 -5.07
C VAL A 132 -19.10 8.46 -5.11
N SER A 133 -19.25 7.94 -6.31
CA SER A 133 -19.64 6.54 -6.49
C SER A 133 -18.63 5.61 -5.79
N PRO A 134 -19.09 4.67 -4.94
CA PRO A 134 -18.33 3.60 -4.30
C PRO A 134 -17.15 3.05 -5.10
N TYR A 135 -17.45 2.62 -6.33
CA TYR A 135 -16.52 2.05 -7.28
C TYR A 135 -15.35 2.99 -7.60
N MET A 136 -15.62 4.26 -7.90
CA MET A 136 -14.57 5.22 -8.29
C MET A 136 -13.65 5.57 -7.12
N ASN A 137 -14.20 5.68 -5.92
CA ASN A 137 -13.41 5.94 -4.71
C ASN A 137 -12.49 4.75 -4.40
N PHE A 138 -13.04 3.53 -4.46
CA PHE A 138 -12.27 2.31 -4.25
C PHE A 138 -11.13 2.17 -5.26
N LEU A 139 -11.47 2.19 -6.54
CA LEU A 139 -10.52 1.98 -7.63
C LEU A 139 -9.41 3.04 -7.63
N GLY A 140 -9.74 4.28 -7.29
CA GLY A 140 -8.76 5.35 -7.18
C GLY A 140 -7.78 5.18 -6.03
N LYS A 141 -8.27 4.77 -4.86
CA LYS A 141 -7.39 4.38 -3.73
C LYS A 141 -6.49 3.22 -4.09
N PHE A 142 -7.06 2.23 -4.76
CA PHE A 142 -6.35 1.03 -5.13
C PHE A 142 -5.23 1.30 -6.14
N ILE A 143 -5.53 2.02 -7.24
CA ILE A 143 -4.53 2.43 -8.23
C ILE A 143 -3.44 3.29 -7.57
N TYR A 144 -3.82 4.26 -6.73
CA TYR A 144 -2.84 5.07 -6.01
C TYR A 144 -1.91 4.19 -5.17
N LYS A 145 -2.46 3.22 -4.43
CA LYS A 145 -1.68 2.31 -3.60
C LYS A 145 -0.71 1.47 -4.44
N ILE A 146 -1.13 0.91 -5.57
CA ILE A 146 -0.24 0.16 -6.46
C ILE A 146 0.92 1.05 -6.92
N VAL A 147 0.62 2.26 -7.41
CA VAL A 147 1.64 3.18 -7.93
C VAL A 147 2.60 3.63 -6.84
N THR A 148 2.10 4.02 -5.66
CA THR A 148 2.98 4.46 -4.57
C THR A 148 3.81 3.33 -4.00
N GLU A 149 3.23 2.15 -3.80
CA GLU A 149 3.99 0.98 -3.32
C GLU A 149 5.04 0.56 -4.35
N PHE A 150 4.74 0.62 -5.66
CA PHE A 150 5.71 0.36 -6.71
C PHE A 150 6.90 1.32 -6.62
N VAL A 151 6.66 2.62 -6.59
CA VAL A 151 7.73 3.64 -6.54
C VAL A 151 8.53 3.53 -5.24
N PHE A 152 7.85 3.38 -4.10
CA PHE A 152 8.51 3.31 -2.80
C PHE A 152 9.36 2.05 -2.69
N TYR A 153 8.82 0.87 -3.00
CA TYR A 153 9.59 -0.37 -2.91
C TYR A 153 10.75 -0.41 -3.89
N PHE A 154 10.61 0.16 -5.09
CA PHE A 154 11.71 0.26 -6.05
C PHE A 154 12.89 1.06 -5.48
N ILE A 155 12.62 2.25 -4.90
CA ILE A 155 13.64 3.07 -4.26
C ILE A 155 14.27 2.35 -3.07
N ILE A 156 13.45 1.70 -2.22
CA ILE A 156 13.92 1.02 -1.02
C ILE A 156 14.82 -0.18 -1.38
N LEU A 157 14.45 -0.98 -2.37
CA LEU A 157 15.26 -2.14 -2.80
C LEU A 157 16.60 -1.72 -3.39
N ILE A 158 16.65 -0.61 -4.15
CA ILE A 158 17.91 -0.03 -4.62
C ILE A 158 18.78 0.41 -3.44
N ILE A 159 18.21 1.04 -2.41
CA ILE A 159 18.94 1.45 -1.19
C ILE A 159 19.50 0.23 -0.44
N LEU A 160 18.82 -0.91 -0.48
CA LEU A 160 19.28 -2.17 0.13
C LEU A 160 20.41 -2.86 -0.65
N GLY A 161 20.80 -2.33 -1.82
CA GLY A 161 21.88 -2.87 -2.64
C GLY A 161 21.45 -3.97 -3.62
N GLU A 162 20.14 -4.19 -3.81
CA GLU A 162 19.66 -5.12 -4.84
C GLU A 162 19.95 -4.56 -6.24
N PRO A 163 20.36 -5.41 -7.21
CA PRO A 163 20.55 -4.98 -8.58
C PRO A 163 19.23 -4.47 -9.17
N VAL A 164 19.32 -3.38 -9.95
CA VAL A 164 18.17 -2.64 -10.49
C VAL A 164 17.17 -3.55 -11.22
N PHE A 165 17.67 -4.54 -11.95
CA PHE A 165 16.84 -5.50 -12.66
C PHE A 165 15.97 -6.34 -11.71
N ASN A 166 16.56 -6.92 -10.66
CA ASN A 166 15.83 -7.73 -9.70
C ASN A 166 14.81 -6.89 -8.93
N ALA A 167 15.20 -5.68 -8.52
CA ALA A 167 14.32 -4.74 -7.85
C ALA A 167 13.09 -4.37 -8.71
N LEU A 168 13.31 -4.09 -10.01
CA LEU A 168 12.25 -3.75 -10.94
C LEU A 168 11.28 -4.93 -11.13
N MET A 169 11.81 -6.11 -11.38
CA MET A 169 11.01 -7.32 -11.59
C MET A 169 10.18 -7.69 -10.35
N LEU A 170 10.77 -7.61 -9.15
CA LEU A 170 10.05 -7.76 -7.88
C LEU A 170 8.91 -6.76 -7.71
N CYS A 171 9.15 -5.49 -8.06
CA CYS A 171 8.13 -4.46 -7.96
C CYS A 171 6.97 -4.72 -8.93
N ILE A 172 7.25 -5.21 -10.14
CA ILE A 172 6.21 -5.62 -11.10
C ILE A 172 5.40 -6.79 -10.54
N VAL A 173 6.06 -7.84 -10.04
CA VAL A 173 5.38 -9.00 -9.44
C VAL A 173 4.50 -8.57 -8.27
N THR A 174 5.03 -7.68 -7.42
CA THR A 174 4.28 -7.13 -6.27
C THR A 174 3.08 -6.32 -6.73
N ALA A 175 3.25 -5.43 -7.70
CA ALA A 175 2.17 -4.64 -8.26
C ALA A 175 1.06 -5.50 -8.86
N CYS A 176 1.41 -6.63 -9.49
CA CYS A 176 0.46 -7.58 -10.07
C CYS A 176 -0.20 -8.48 -9.01
N ALA A 177 0.49 -8.79 -7.92
CA ALA A 177 -0.07 -9.56 -6.81
C ALA A 177 -1.14 -8.77 -6.05
N ARG A 178 -1.07 -7.42 -6.01
CA ARG A 178 -2.08 -6.58 -5.33
C ARG A 178 -3.49 -6.79 -5.90
N PRO A 179 -3.75 -6.69 -7.23
CA PRO A 179 -5.07 -6.97 -7.80
C PRO A 179 -5.58 -8.37 -7.47
N VAL A 180 -4.69 -9.37 -7.49
CA VAL A 180 -5.05 -10.75 -7.15
C VAL A 180 -5.50 -10.86 -5.70
N GLY A 181 -4.79 -10.20 -4.77
CA GLY A 181 -5.15 -10.16 -3.37
C GLY A 181 -6.54 -9.54 -3.13
N GLU A 182 -6.82 -8.38 -3.73
CA GLU A 182 -8.15 -7.76 -3.61
C GLU A 182 -9.26 -8.62 -4.25
N MET A 183 -8.99 -9.25 -5.40
CA MET A 183 -9.93 -10.16 -6.05
C MET A 183 -10.28 -11.34 -5.13
N MET A 184 -9.27 -11.98 -4.54
CA MET A 184 -9.47 -13.07 -3.59
C MET A 184 -10.28 -12.62 -2.37
N ALA A 185 -10.03 -11.39 -1.91
CA ALA A 185 -10.74 -10.78 -0.79
C ALA A 185 -12.25 -10.62 -1.11
N ILE A 186 -12.60 -10.15 -2.31
CA ILE A 186 -14.00 -10.07 -2.77
C ILE A 186 -14.64 -11.46 -2.84
N ILE A 187 -13.96 -12.42 -3.48
CA ILE A 187 -14.51 -13.78 -3.66
C ILE A 187 -14.79 -14.42 -2.30
N THR A 188 -13.88 -14.23 -1.34
CA THR A 188 -14.03 -14.74 0.03
C THR A 188 -15.23 -14.10 0.72
N PHE A 189 -15.44 -12.80 0.53
CA PHE A 189 -16.60 -12.09 1.07
C PHE A 189 -17.93 -12.58 0.46
N ASP A 190 -17.96 -12.80 -0.86
CA ASP A 190 -19.17 -13.26 -1.56
C ASP A 190 -19.58 -14.68 -1.12
N HIS A 191 -18.61 -15.54 -0.76
CA HIS A 191 -18.88 -16.92 -0.32
C HIS A 191 -19.04 -17.07 1.20
N PHE A 192 -18.33 -16.29 2.00
CA PHE A 192 -18.26 -16.45 3.46
C PHE A 192 -18.40 -15.11 4.20
N ARG A 193 -19.65 -14.70 4.44
CA ARG A 193 -19.96 -13.45 5.17
C ARG A 193 -19.36 -13.42 6.59
N GLY A 194 -19.27 -14.57 7.27
CA GLY A 194 -18.68 -14.69 8.61
C GLY A 194 -17.16 -14.42 8.67
N VAL A 195 -16.46 -14.45 7.55
CA VAL A 195 -15.04 -14.08 7.48
C VAL A 195 -14.85 -12.57 7.71
N TYR A 196 -15.86 -11.76 7.39
CA TYR A 196 -15.80 -10.30 7.57
C TYR A 196 -15.83 -9.90 9.05
N GLU A 197 -16.61 -10.59 9.88
CA GLU A 197 -16.72 -10.32 11.33
C GLU A 197 -15.39 -10.60 12.05
N ASN A 198 -14.68 -11.66 11.66
CA ASN A 198 -13.39 -12.06 12.23
C ASN A 198 -12.17 -11.61 11.40
N ARG A 199 -12.31 -10.57 10.57
CA ARG A 199 -11.26 -10.08 9.67
C ARG A 199 -9.92 -9.77 10.34
N SER A 200 -9.94 -9.26 11.58
CA SER A 200 -8.71 -8.94 12.31
C SER A 200 -7.94 -10.22 12.64
N VAL A 201 -8.67 -11.28 12.98
CA VAL A 201 -8.13 -12.63 13.22
C VAL A 201 -7.67 -13.26 11.91
N LEU A 202 -8.42 -13.15 10.82
CA LEU A 202 -8.00 -13.69 9.52
C LEU A 202 -6.74 -12.99 8.99
N ASN A 203 -6.70 -11.66 9.02
CA ASN A 203 -5.50 -10.93 8.63
C ASN A 203 -4.33 -11.24 9.58
N GLY A 204 -4.59 -11.33 10.89
CA GLY A 204 -3.60 -11.72 11.89
C GLY A 204 -3.00 -13.10 11.66
N THR A 205 -3.84 -14.09 11.34
CA THR A 205 -3.41 -15.47 11.04
C THR A 205 -2.62 -15.55 9.74
N ILE A 206 -3.06 -14.87 8.67
CA ILE A 206 -2.30 -14.78 7.42
C ILE A 206 -0.93 -14.15 7.66
N MET A 207 -0.88 -13.04 8.40
CA MET A 207 0.39 -12.38 8.76
C MET A 207 1.30 -13.30 9.57
N ALA A 208 0.77 -14.01 10.57
CA ALA A 208 1.53 -14.95 11.40
C ALA A 208 2.11 -16.10 10.57
N ILE A 209 1.30 -16.73 9.71
CA ILE A 209 1.75 -17.79 8.81
C ILE A 209 2.85 -17.28 7.88
N CYS A 210 2.69 -16.10 7.29
CA CYS A 210 3.69 -15.53 6.40
C CYS A 210 5.01 -15.21 7.13
N VAL A 211 4.95 -14.73 8.37
CA VAL A 211 6.14 -14.49 9.20
C VAL A 211 6.85 -15.80 9.55
N ILE A 212 6.09 -16.83 9.93
CA ILE A 212 6.64 -18.16 10.21
C ILE A 212 7.28 -18.75 8.96
N LEU A 213 6.66 -18.63 7.78
CA LEU A 213 7.25 -19.10 6.53
C LEU A 213 8.46 -18.27 6.12
N ALA A 214 8.41 -16.94 6.28
CA ALA A 214 9.49 -16.05 5.90
C ALA A 214 10.76 -16.31 6.72
N TYR A 215 10.67 -16.55 8.02
CA TYR A 215 11.87 -16.73 8.87
C TYR A 215 12.11 -18.18 9.28
N GLY A 216 11.05 -18.94 9.52
CA GLY A 216 11.15 -20.34 9.96
C GLY A 216 11.75 -21.26 8.90
N LEU A 217 11.39 -21.10 7.62
CA LEU A 217 11.97 -21.93 6.56
C LEU A 217 13.48 -21.72 6.38
N PRO A 218 14.01 -20.47 6.35
CA PRO A 218 15.46 -20.23 6.38
C PRO A 218 16.17 -20.83 7.60
N VAL A 219 15.56 -20.78 8.79
CA VAL A 219 16.14 -21.33 10.03
C VAL A 219 16.19 -22.86 9.98
N LEU A 220 15.11 -23.52 9.54
CA LEU A 220 15.02 -24.97 9.49
C LEU A 220 15.98 -25.58 8.45
N ASN A 221 16.12 -24.94 7.30
CA ASN A 221 16.93 -25.45 6.20
C ASN A 221 18.39 -24.98 6.25
N GLY A 222 18.70 -23.93 7.03
CA GLY A 222 20.02 -23.29 7.08
C GLY A 222 20.49 -22.66 5.76
N ARG A 223 19.63 -22.66 4.73
CA ARG A 223 19.85 -22.10 3.39
C ARG A 223 18.53 -21.71 2.75
N ILE A 224 18.58 -20.76 1.83
CA ILE A 224 17.45 -20.40 0.97
C ILE A 224 17.67 -21.05 -0.39
N ALA A 225 16.65 -21.72 -0.92
CA ALA A 225 16.75 -22.43 -2.18
C ALA A 225 17.02 -21.44 -3.33
N ALA A 226 18.02 -21.73 -4.17
CA ALA A 226 18.35 -20.89 -5.32
C ALA A 226 17.19 -20.78 -6.34
N SER A 227 16.22 -21.69 -6.29
CA SER A 227 15.00 -21.66 -7.10
C SER A 227 14.17 -20.40 -6.90
N TRP A 228 14.33 -19.67 -5.79
CA TRP A 228 13.62 -18.41 -5.56
C TRP A 228 14.03 -17.30 -6.54
N ILE A 229 15.19 -17.41 -7.20
CA ILE A 229 15.55 -16.50 -8.29
C ILE A 229 14.60 -16.64 -9.49
N TYR A 230 13.98 -17.82 -9.66
CA TYR A 230 13.01 -18.07 -10.72
C TYR A 230 11.73 -17.24 -10.55
N ALA A 231 11.41 -16.81 -9.32
CA ALA A 231 10.27 -15.93 -9.07
C ALA A 231 10.40 -14.56 -9.77
N ILE A 232 11.64 -14.17 -10.10
CA ILE A 232 11.98 -12.91 -10.78
C ILE A 232 12.25 -13.16 -12.28
N HIS A 233 12.23 -14.42 -12.72
CA HIS A 233 12.48 -14.74 -14.11
C HIS A 233 11.47 -14.04 -15.04
N PRO A 234 11.89 -13.43 -16.16
CA PRO A 234 11.01 -12.66 -17.05
C PRO A 234 9.74 -13.41 -17.45
N PHE A 235 9.84 -14.73 -17.66
CA PHE A 235 8.69 -15.59 -17.93
C PHE A 235 7.63 -15.55 -16.81
N VAL A 236 8.05 -15.71 -15.55
CA VAL A 236 7.15 -15.66 -14.39
C VAL A 236 6.55 -14.27 -14.23
N VAL A 237 7.35 -13.22 -14.44
CA VAL A 237 6.88 -11.83 -14.41
C VAL A 237 5.80 -11.60 -15.47
N CYS A 238 5.98 -12.09 -16.70
CA CYS A 238 4.98 -12.02 -17.76
C CYS A 238 3.68 -12.75 -17.40
N VAL A 239 3.79 -13.96 -16.84
CA VAL A 239 2.61 -14.72 -16.37
C VAL A 239 1.89 -13.95 -15.26
N MET A 240 2.63 -13.44 -14.27
CA MET A 240 2.06 -12.63 -13.19
C MET A 240 1.42 -11.35 -13.69
N PHE A 241 1.97 -10.73 -14.74
CA PHE A 241 1.38 -9.55 -15.37
C PHE A 241 0.03 -9.88 -16.01
N LEU A 242 -0.09 -11.01 -16.72
CA LEU A 242 -1.36 -11.46 -17.28
C LEU A 242 -2.40 -11.76 -16.19
N VAL A 243 -1.99 -12.45 -15.12
CA VAL A 243 -2.86 -12.75 -13.98
C VAL A 243 -3.30 -11.47 -13.26
N GLY A 244 -2.38 -10.54 -13.02
CA GLY A 244 -2.66 -9.24 -12.41
C GLY A 244 -3.60 -8.38 -13.27
N ALA A 245 -3.40 -8.37 -14.59
CA ALA A 245 -4.29 -7.69 -15.53
C ALA A 245 -5.69 -8.33 -15.56
N GLY A 246 -5.78 -9.66 -15.54
CA GLY A 246 -7.04 -10.38 -15.43
C GLY A 246 -7.80 -10.06 -14.13
N ALA A 247 -7.09 -10.07 -12.99
CA ALA A 247 -7.66 -9.68 -11.72
C ALA A 247 -8.12 -8.21 -11.71
N MET A 248 -7.33 -7.31 -12.31
CA MET A 248 -7.71 -5.90 -12.44
C MET A 248 -8.95 -5.71 -13.34
N TYR A 249 -9.07 -6.48 -14.42
CA TYR A 249 -10.25 -6.49 -15.28
C TYR A 249 -11.50 -6.96 -14.52
N PHE A 250 -11.37 -8.02 -13.72
CA PHE A 250 -12.44 -8.49 -12.83
C PHE A 250 -12.87 -7.40 -11.84
N LEU A 251 -11.90 -6.76 -11.16
CA LEU A 251 -12.18 -5.65 -10.24
C LEU A 251 -12.86 -4.48 -10.94
N TRP A 252 -12.52 -4.20 -12.19
CA TRP A 252 -13.13 -3.13 -12.97
C TRP A 252 -14.60 -3.40 -13.30
N TRP A 253 -14.95 -4.66 -13.58
CA TRP A 253 -16.29 -5.07 -13.99
C TRP A 253 -17.21 -5.50 -12.83
N TYR A 254 -16.68 -5.58 -11.61
CA TYR A 254 -17.45 -6.00 -10.44
C TYR A 254 -18.57 -4.99 -10.09
N LYS A 255 -19.83 -5.43 -10.11
CA LYS A 255 -21.01 -4.57 -9.96
C LYS A 255 -21.45 -4.34 -8.51
N TYR A 256 -21.05 -5.22 -7.59
CA TYR A 256 -21.61 -5.28 -6.23
C TYR A 256 -20.82 -4.51 -5.17
N TYR A 257 -19.91 -3.62 -5.57
CA TYR A 257 -19.19 -2.73 -4.62
C TYR A 257 -20.11 -2.00 -3.65
N ARG A 258 -21.33 -1.62 -4.07
CA ARG A 258 -22.31 -0.95 -3.20
C ARG A 258 -22.74 -1.79 -2.00
N VAL A 259 -22.87 -3.10 -2.18
CA VAL A 259 -23.29 -4.03 -1.13
C VAL A 259 -22.19 -4.18 -0.09
N ILE A 260 -20.96 -4.43 -0.56
CA ILE A 260 -19.76 -4.52 0.28
C ILE A 260 -19.63 -3.27 1.17
N ILE A 261 -19.77 -2.08 0.59
CA ILE A 261 -19.65 -0.83 1.36
C ILE A 261 -20.79 -0.69 2.38
N ARG A 262 -22.02 -1.05 2.02
CA ARG A 262 -23.16 -0.93 2.93
C ARG A 262 -22.95 -1.81 4.17
N GLU A 263 -22.47 -3.04 3.97
CA GLU A 263 -22.17 -3.97 5.07
C GLU A 263 -20.96 -3.52 5.88
N ALA A 264 -19.90 -3.05 5.21
CA ALA A 264 -18.75 -2.50 5.89
C ALA A 264 -19.09 -1.28 6.76
N MET A 265 -20.05 -0.45 6.32
CA MET A 265 -20.57 0.69 7.08
C MET A 265 -21.51 0.29 8.22
N HIS A 266 -22.25 -0.81 8.10
CA HIS A 266 -23.17 -1.26 9.15
C HIS A 266 -22.40 -1.75 10.37
N ASN A 267 -21.42 -2.64 10.16
CA ASN A 267 -20.62 -3.19 11.26
C ASN A 267 -19.78 -2.12 11.99
N LYS A 268 -19.44 -1.01 11.33
CA LYS A 268 -18.68 0.08 11.97
C LYS A 268 -19.54 1.01 12.84
N ARG A 269 -20.87 0.95 12.74
CA ARG A 269 -21.80 1.72 13.59
C ARG A 269 -22.13 0.99 14.89
N GLU A 270 -21.84 -0.30 14.96
CA GLU A 270 -22.10 -1.16 16.11
C GLU A 270 -20.91 -1.24 17.09
N PHE A 271 -19.82 -0.52 16.79
CA PHE A 271 -18.68 -0.27 17.68
C PHE A 271 -18.52 1.23 17.94
#